data_AF-A0A6C0RU14-F1
#
_entry.id   AF-A0A6C0RU14-F1
#
_cell.length_a   1.000
_cell.length_b   1.000
_cell.length_c   1.000
_cell.angle_alpha   90.00
_cell.angle_beta   90.00
_cell.angle_gamma   90.00
#
_symmetry.space_group_name_H-M   'P 1'
#
loop_
_entity.id
_entity.type
_entity.pdbx_description
1 polymer ?
#
loop_
_entity_poly.entity_id
_entity_poly.type
_entity_poly.pdbx_seq_one_letter_code
_entity_poly.pdbx_strand_id
1 'polypeptide(L)'
;MVPVLFSLGLSVLFLSLSSFLSQKWRYEKEKLTSFECGFDPMSSSRTPFSLRFFLLALLFLVFDLEMLLLFPYIFSVSSVSVSMGVLSKVWAFVFLVILVAGLYHELNEGTLDWNKE
;
A
#
# COMPACT_ATOMS: atom_id res chain seq x y z
N MET A 1 18.99 2.95 13.90
CA MET A 1 19.84 3.73 12.98
C MET A 1 20.94 2.89 12.35
N VAL A 2 21.84 2.26 13.14
CA VAL A 2 22.89 1.35 12.62
C VAL A 2 22.37 0.25 11.66
N PRO A 3 21.28 -0.50 11.95
CA PRO A 3 20.81 -1.54 11.02
C PRO A 3 20.25 -0.98 9.69
N VAL A 4 19.70 0.24 9.73
CA VAL A 4 19.20 0.93 8.52
C VAL A 4 20.35 1.37 7.64
N LEU A 5 21.41 1.92 8.22
CA LEU A 5 22.62 2.29 7.49
C LEU A 5 23.32 1.06 6.89
N PHE A 6 23.36 -0.04 7.65
CA PHE A 6 23.94 -1.29 7.18
C PHE A 6 23.18 -1.88 5.98
N SER A 7 21.84 -1.95 6.04
CA SER A 7 21.01 -2.46 4.93
C SER A 7 21.08 -1.58 3.68
N LEU A 8 21.06 -0.25 3.83
CA LEU A 8 21.28 0.67 2.72
C LEU A 8 22.66 0.50 2.10
N GLY A 9 23.71 0.42 2.92
CA GLY A 9 25.08 0.17 2.44
C GLY A 9 25.20 -1.15 1.67
N LEU A 10 24.57 -2.21 2.17
CA LEU A 10 24.54 -3.52 1.51
C LEU A 10 23.83 -3.45 0.14
N SER A 11 22.70 -2.74 0.05
CA SER A 11 21.94 -2.59 -1.20
C SER A 11 22.73 -1.85 -2.28
N VAL A 12 23.44 -0.78 -1.91
CA VAL A 12 24.30 -0.01 -2.82
C VAL A 12 25.51 -0.86 -3.27
N LEU A 13 26.09 -1.63 -2.36
CA LEU A 13 27.19 -2.55 -2.67
C LEU A 13 26.76 -3.61 -3.69
N PHE A 14 25.60 -4.25 -3.50
CA PHE A 14 25.10 -5.24 -4.46
C PHE A 14 24.75 -4.61 -5.82
N LEU A 15 24.11 -3.44 -5.84
CA LEU A 15 23.80 -2.73 -7.09
C LEU A 15 25.08 -2.36 -7.86
N SER A 16 26.06 -1.76 -7.19
CA SER A 16 27.35 -1.39 -7.80
C SER A 16 28.11 -2.61 -8.33
N LEU A 17 28.21 -3.68 -7.53
CA LEU A 17 28.86 -4.93 -7.95
C LEU A 17 28.15 -5.53 -9.17
N SER A 18 26.81 -5.56 -9.17
CA SER A 18 26.03 -6.07 -10.31
C SER A 18 26.25 -5.24 -11.58
N SER A 19 26.37 -3.91 -11.44
CA SER A 19 26.63 -3.02 -12.58
C SER A 19 28.05 -3.19 -13.13
N PHE A 20 29.03 -3.40 -12.25
CA PHE A 20 30.44 -3.59 -12.63
C PHE A 20 30.67 -4.94 -13.31
N LEU A 21 30.03 -6.01 -12.83
CA LEU A 21 30.11 -7.35 -13.44
C LEU A 21 29.30 -7.44 -14.74
N SER A 22 28.32 -6.57 -14.94
CA SER A 22 27.44 -6.64 -16.12
C SER A 22 28.19 -6.26 -17.41
N GLN A 23 28.07 -7.08 -18.45
CA GLN A 23 28.62 -6.78 -19.78
C GLN A 23 27.74 -5.81 -20.60
N LYS A 24 27.17 -4.77 -19.97
CA LYS A 24 26.30 -3.77 -20.62
C LYS A 24 27.07 -2.67 -21.39
N TRP A 25 28.36 -2.88 -21.66
CA TRP A 25 29.24 -1.89 -22.29
C TRP A 25 28.85 -1.51 -23.73
N ARG A 26 28.13 -2.39 -24.44
CA ARG A 26 27.69 -2.14 -25.82
C ARG A 26 26.32 -1.49 -25.82
N TYR A 27 26.28 -0.22 -26.19
CA TYR A 27 25.05 0.53 -26.44
C TYR A 27 24.43 0.09 -27.78
N GLU A 28 23.44 -0.79 -27.71
CA GLU A 28 22.64 -1.20 -28.87
C GLU A 28 21.25 -0.54 -28.77
N LYS A 29 20.84 0.17 -29.82
CA LYS A 29 19.56 0.91 -29.85
C LYS A 29 18.37 0.00 -29.52
N GLU A 30 18.35 -1.23 -30.05
CA GLU A 30 17.29 -2.22 -29.83
C GLU A 30 17.19 -2.72 -28.39
N LYS A 31 18.27 -2.62 -27.59
CA LYS A 31 18.25 -2.91 -26.15
C LYS A 31 17.76 -1.74 -25.31
N LEU A 32 17.72 -0.54 -25.90
CA LEU A 32 17.33 0.71 -25.26
C LEU A 32 15.89 1.11 -25.63
N THR A 33 15.26 0.44 -26.60
CA THR A 33 13.85 0.62 -26.95
C THR A 33 12.93 -0.14 -26.00
N SER A 34 11.68 0.32 -25.89
CA SER A 34 10.66 -0.33 -25.09
C SER A 34 10.31 -1.70 -25.67
N PHE A 35 10.28 -2.73 -24.83
CA PHE A 35 9.93 -4.08 -25.25
C PHE A 35 8.42 -4.28 -25.23
N GLU A 36 7.79 -4.42 -26.40
CA GLU A 36 6.37 -4.77 -26.54
C GLU A 36 6.23 -6.06 -27.36
N CYS A 37 6.76 -7.17 -26.80
CA CYS A 37 6.76 -8.49 -27.44
C CYS A 37 7.45 -8.53 -28.82
N GLY A 38 8.46 -7.68 -29.03
CA GLY A 38 9.19 -7.57 -30.30
C GLY A 38 8.58 -6.62 -31.33
N PHE A 39 7.52 -5.89 -30.95
CA PHE A 39 6.93 -4.83 -31.77
C PHE A 39 7.33 -3.45 -31.25
N ASP A 40 7.28 -2.47 -32.14
CA ASP A 40 7.34 -1.05 -31.75
C ASP A 40 6.08 -0.70 -30.94
N PRO A 41 6.21 0.17 -29.92
CA PRO A 41 5.10 0.48 -29.04
C PRO A 41 3.94 1.09 -29.82
N MET A 42 2.78 0.41 -29.81
CA MET A 42 1.62 0.80 -30.62
C MET A 42 0.91 2.03 -30.07
N SER A 43 1.06 2.31 -28.77
CA SER A 43 0.42 3.44 -28.11
C SER A 43 1.24 3.93 -26.91
N SER A 44 0.86 5.08 -26.35
CA SER A 44 1.44 5.53 -25.10
C SER A 44 1.11 4.55 -23.97
N SER A 45 2.06 4.33 -23.06
CA SER A 45 1.84 3.55 -21.83
C SER A 45 0.78 4.15 -20.89
N ARG A 46 0.29 5.36 -21.17
CA ARG A 46 -0.80 6.02 -20.43
C ARG A 46 -2.15 5.52 -20.94
N THR A 47 -2.54 4.35 -20.47
CA THR A 47 -3.89 3.80 -20.67
C THR A 47 -4.87 4.37 -19.63
N PRO A 48 -6.17 4.48 -19.96
CA PRO A 48 -7.17 4.84 -18.97
C PRO A 48 -7.16 3.82 -17.83
N PHE A 49 -7.00 4.33 -16.62
CA PHE A 49 -6.95 3.52 -15.41
C PHE A 49 -8.35 3.07 -15.00
N SER A 50 -8.47 1.84 -14.49
CA SER A 50 -9.78 1.34 -14.04
C SER A 50 -10.21 2.07 -12.76
N LEU A 51 -11.47 2.52 -12.71
CA LEU A 51 -12.04 3.15 -11.51
C LEU A 51 -12.06 2.22 -10.29
N ARG A 52 -12.08 0.90 -10.50
CA ARG A 52 -12.10 -0.10 -9.42
C ARG A 52 -10.84 -0.02 -8.54
N PHE A 53 -9.66 0.05 -9.16
CA PHE A 53 -8.40 0.22 -8.41
C PHE A 53 -8.31 1.58 -7.71
N PHE A 54 -8.94 2.62 -8.27
CA PHE A 54 -9.00 3.93 -7.61
C PHE A 54 -9.85 3.88 -6.35
N LEU A 55 -11.02 3.24 -6.41
CA LEU A 55 -11.89 3.04 -5.25
C LEU A 55 -11.21 2.21 -4.16
N LEU A 56 -10.47 1.16 -4.54
CA LEU A 56 -9.67 0.37 -3.59
C LEU A 56 -8.60 1.23 -2.87
N ALA A 57 -7.92 2.12 -3.60
CA ALA A 57 -6.92 3.01 -3.02
C ALA A 57 -7.56 4.03 -2.05
N LEU A 58 -8.75 4.54 -2.39
CA LEU A 58 -9.50 5.46 -1.53
C LEU A 58 -9.99 4.77 -0.25
N LEU A 59 -10.53 3.55 -0.37
CA LEU A 59 -10.94 2.71 0.75
C LEU A 59 -9.75 2.45 1.69
N PHE A 60 -8.60 2.03 1.13
CA PHE A 60 -7.38 1.83 1.90
C PHE A 60 -6.96 3.09 2.66
N LEU A 61 -7.03 4.26 2.02
CA LEU A 61 -6.67 5.53 2.65
C LEU A 61 -7.58 5.89 3.83
N VAL A 62 -8.90 5.69 3.69
CA VAL A 62 -9.86 5.93 4.78
C VAL A 62 -9.62 4.96 5.93
N PHE A 63 -9.48 3.67 5.63
CA PHE A 63 -9.22 2.66 6.64
C PHE A 63 -7.88 2.89 7.38
N ASP A 64 -6.83 3.31 6.68
CA ASP A 64 -5.53 3.63 7.30
C ASP A 64 -5.63 4.84 8.24
N LEU A 65 -6.44 5.85 7.89
CA LEU A 65 -6.75 6.97 8.77
C LEU A 65 -7.49 6.50 10.04
N GLU A 66 -8.49 5.63 9.89
CA GLU A 66 -9.24 5.10 11.02
C GLU A 66 -8.36 4.24 11.95
N MET A 67 -7.43 3.46 11.39
CA MET A 67 -6.43 2.72 12.17
C MET A 67 -5.45 3.64 12.90
N LEU A 68 -5.05 4.76 12.28
CA LEU A 68 -4.23 5.79 12.93
C LEU A 68 -4.92 6.38 14.17
N LEU A 69 -6.25 6.57 14.13
CA LEU A 69 -7.03 7.05 15.28
C LEU A 69 -7.14 5.99 16.39
N LEU A 70 -7.18 4.71 16.04
CA LEU A 70 -7.30 3.61 16.99
C LEU A 70 -5.96 3.29 17.70
N PHE A 71 -4.83 3.53 17.05
CA PHE A 71 -3.50 3.27 17.63
C PHE A 71 -3.24 3.96 18.98
N PRO A 72 -3.38 5.29 19.13
CA PRO A 72 -3.17 5.96 20.42
C PRO A 72 -4.14 5.49 21.50
N TYR A 73 -5.37 5.12 21.12
CA TYR A 73 -6.34 4.55 22.05
C TYR A 73 -5.78 3.27 22.70
N ILE A 74 -5.25 2.32 21.92
CA ILE A 74 -4.68 1.06 22.44
C ILE A 74 -3.61 1.33 23.51
N PHE A 75 -2.69 2.26 23.26
CA PHE A 75 -1.64 2.58 24.25
C PHE A 75 -2.20 3.23 25.52
N SER A 76 -3.24 4.05 25.38
CA SER A 76 -3.87 4.75 26.50
C SER A 76 -4.72 3.84 27.40
N VAL A 77 -5.20 2.68 26.94
CA VAL A 77 -6.11 1.81 27.73
C VAL A 77 -5.52 1.41 29.08
N SER A 78 -4.18 1.30 29.17
CA SER A 78 -3.49 0.91 30.40
C SER A 78 -3.43 2.01 31.47
N SER A 79 -3.62 3.28 31.12
CA SER A 79 -3.42 4.43 32.02
C SER A 79 -4.73 5.11 32.49
N VAL A 80 -5.89 4.64 32.02
CA VAL A 80 -7.19 5.27 32.32
C VAL A 80 -7.80 4.73 33.63
N SER A 81 -8.42 5.61 34.41
CA SER A 81 -9.14 5.25 35.63
C SER A 81 -10.34 4.32 35.36
N VAL A 82 -10.70 3.47 36.33
CA VAL A 82 -11.71 2.40 36.15
C VAL A 82 -13.07 2.92 35.64
N SER A 83 -13.53 4.08 36.11
CA SER A 83 -14.81 4.68 35.69
C SER A 83 -14.76 5.25 34.26
N MET A 84 -13.71 5.98 33.91
CA MET A 84 -13.51 6.50 32.54
C MET A 84 -13.16 5.38 31.54
N GLY A 85 -12.57 4.29 32.02
CA GLY A 85 -12.17 3.14 31.22
C GLY A 85 -13.35 2.32 30.69
N VAL A 86 -14.51 2.32 31.37
CA VAL A 86 -15.71 1.66 30.85
C VAL A 86 -16.29 2.48 29.68
N LEU A 87 -16.41 3.80 29.85
CA LEU A 87 -16.94 4.68 28.81
C LEU A 87 -16.05 4.69 27.57
N SER A 88 -14.72 4.75 27.74
CA SER A 88 -13.77 4.73 26.62
C SER A 88 -13.83 3.42 25.81
N LYS A 89 -14.00 2.27 26.48
CA LYS A 89 -14.20 0.97 25.82
C LYS A 89 -15.49 0.93 25.00
N VAL A 90 -16.57 1.53 25.49
CA VAL A 90 -17.83 1.61 24.73
C VAL A 90 -17.63 2.42 23.46
N TRP A 91 -16.97 3.58 23.54
CA TRP A 91 -16.67 4.40 22.35
C TRP A 91 -15.75 3.69 21.35
N ALA A 92 -14.73 2.98 21.83
CA ALA A 92 -13.86 2.19 20.97
C ALA A 92 -14.61 1.02 20.30
N PHE A 93 -15.55 0.39 21.00
CA PHE A 93 -16.41 -0.65 20.43
C PHE A 93 -17.34 -0.08 19.36
N VAL A 94 -17.98 1.07 19.62
CA VAL A 94 -18.81 1.77 18.63
C VAL A 94 -17.99 2.13 17.39
N PHE A 95 -16.77 2.62 17.58
CA PHE A 95 -15.85 2.92 16.47
C PHE A 95 -15.51 1.68 15.64
N LEU A 96 -15.22 0.54 16.29
CA LEU A 96 -15.01 -0.74 15.59
C LEU A 96 -16.25 -1.22 14.83
N VAL A 97 -17.45 -1.04 15.40
CA VAL A 97 -18.70 -1.39 14.72
C VAL A 97 -18.90 -0.54 13.46
N ILE A 98 -18.59 0.75 13.52
CA ILE A 98 -18.67 1.65 12.35
C ILE A 98 -17.69 1.19 11.26
N LEU A 99 -16.45 0.88 11.63
CA LEU A 99 -15.43 0.31 10.74
C LEU A 99 -15.94 -0.94 9.99
N VAL A 100 -16.47 -1.92 10.73
CA VAL A 100 -16.98 -3.17 10.16
C VAL A 100 -18.23 -2.92 9.30
N ALA A 101 -19.12 -2.02 9.74
CA ALA A 101 -20.32 -1.67 8.98
C ALA A 101 -19.99 -0.97 7.65
N GLY A 102 -19.01 -0.06 7.65
CA GLY A 102 -18.51 0.60 6.44
C GLY A 102 -17.94 -0.40 5.44
N LEU A 103 -17.10 -1.34 5.92
CA LEU A 103 -16.55 -2.40 5.08
C LEU A 103 -17.66 -3.31 4.51
N TYR A 104 -18.66 -3.66 5.33
CA TYR A 104 -19.79 -4.48 4.88
C TYR A 104 -20.62 -3.76 3.81
N HIS A 105 -20.81 -2.45 3.93
CA HIS A 105 -21.49 -1.64 2.93
C HIS A 105 -20.74 -1.67 1.59
N GLU A 106 -19.43 -1.46 1.59
CA GLU A 106 -18.61 -1.47 0.36
C GLU A 106 -18.50 -2.86 -0.30
N LEU A 107 -18.57 -3.93 0.50
CA LEU A 107 -18.69 -5.30 0.01
C LEU A 107 -20.01 -5.53 -0.74
N ASN A 108 -21.13 -5.01 -0.21
CA ASN A 108 -22.44 -5.15 -0.84
C ASN A 108 -22.55 -4.35 -2.16
N GLU A 109 -21.86 -3.23 -2.27
CA GLU A 109 -21.74 -2.44 -3.51
C GLU A 109 -20.89 -3.15 -4.58
N GLY A 110 -20.26 -4.29 -4.27
CA GLY A 110 -19.51 -5.08 -5.24
C GLY A 110 -18.20 -4.43 -5.71
N THR A 111 -17.75 -3.38 -5.03
CA THR A 111 -16.49 -2.67 -5.30
C THR A 111 -15.27 -3.58 -5.17
N LEU A 112 -15.40 -4.63 -4.37
CA LEU A 112 -14.37 -5.63 -4.05
C LEU A 112 -14.54 -6.94 -4.85
N ASP A 113 -15.57 -7.06 -5.68
CA ASP A 113 -15.76 -8.25 -6.54
C ASP A 113 -14.80 -8.20 -7.72
N TRP A 114 -13.80 -9.07 -7.67
CA TRP A 114 -12.75 -9.21 -8.67
C TRP A 114 -13.12 -10.17 -9.81
N ASN A 115 -14.26 -10.87 -9.70
CA ASN A 115 -14.67 -11.95 -10.62
C ASN A 115 -16.09 -11.75 -11.19
N LYS A 116 -16.34 -10.58 -11.77
CA LYS A 116 -17.41 -10.46 -12.78
C LYS A 116 -16.74 -10.15 -14.10
N GLU A 117 -16.52 -11.21 -14.87
CA GLU A 117 -16.40 -11.16 -16.33
C GLU A 117 -17.58 -10.37 -16.92
#